data_AF-A0AAW7NEH3-F1
#
_entry.id   AF-A0AAW7NEH3-F1
#
_cell.length_a   1.000
_cell.length_b   1.000
_cell.length_c   1.000
_cell.angle_alpha   90.00
_cell.angle_beta   90.00
_cell.angle_gamma   90.00
#
_symmetry.space_group_name_H-M   'P 1'
#
loop_
_entity.id
_entity.type
_entity.pdbx_description
1 polymer ?
#
loop_
_entity_poly.entity_id
_entity_poly.type
_entity_poly.pdbx_seq_one_letter_code
_entity_poly.pdbx_strand_id
1 'polypeptide(L)'
;MDSNMYMVPITNLVIESVFKLGDVYFSPPYTQAENCDLSFTDSITQAEFEKIQGYIELFNKSNQIVMTNTTMAIMNYENLSYQNIEGASIVIDRVCEKVDRTLDYLRLAYCQMGNFDTLPGLPGFVSDGFKTVYTWDNNTNRFNIVPGEVTLMIQKGIGLMPSNEPSRRDLDKIDWKCVFSERTDEVFLNCRTALTRINEAMYMTNLNAAFIYLMTTIEMLADKDTMLRFDKTKTKILPFIARDKTHYFELSEYIKYLSQSKRTEIVHNGKNIYELYTDKSQVLKELFKVTCLITRYVKVVVALEIHTYDELEHKRNELQRDLKV
;
A
#
# COMPACT_ATOMS: atom_id res chain seq x y z
N MET A 1 9.56 -24.45 8.04
CA MET A 1 8.18 -24.12 8.44
C MET A 1 7.30 -24.61 7.33
N ASP A 2 6.25 -25.36 7.65
CA ASP A 2 5.32 -25.83 6.64
C ASP A 2 4.55 -24.62 6.09
N SER A 3 4.61 -24.43 4.77
CA SER A 3 3.88 -23.39 4.08
C SER A 3 2.56 -23.95 3.56
N ASN A 4 1.49 -23.18 3.67
CA ASN A 4 0.22 -23.49 3.05
C ASN A 4 -0.12 -22.46 1.96
N MET A 5 -0.90 -22.87 0.97
CA MET A 5 -1.30 -21.99 -0.12
C MET A 5 -2.65 -21.36 0.17
N TYR A 6 -2.70 -20.04 0.00
CA TYR A 6 -3.87 -19.23 0.22
C TYR A 6 -4.28 -18.51 -1.06
N MET A 7 -5.59 -18.40 -1.29
CA MET A 7 -6.19 -17.51 -2.27
C MET A 7 -7.01 -16.43 -1.56
N VAL A 8 -6.78 -15.18 -1.93
CA VAL A 8 -7.42 -14.02 -1.34
C VAL A 8 -8.14 -13.24 -2.42
N PRO A 9 -9.48 -13.09 -2.34
CA PRO A 9 -10.23 -12.29 -3.30
C PRO A 9 -9.95 -10.80 -3.10
N ILE A 10 -9.83 -10.06 -4.19
CA ILE A 10 -9.69 -8.60 -4.22
C ILE A 10 -10.74 -8.05 -5.18
N THR A 11 -11.80 -7.50 -4.63
CA THR A 11 -12.86 -6.84 -5.39
C THR A 11 -12.35 -5.55 -6.04
N ASN A 12 -12.95 -5.12 -7.15
CA ASN A 12 -12.66 -3.84 -7.79
C ASN A 12 -11.17 -3.65 -8.16
N LEU A 13 -10.45 -4.75 -8.41
CA LEU A 13 -9.15 -4.77 -9.05
C LEU A 13 -9.32 -5.53 -10.37
N VAL A 14 -9.13 -4.83 -11.48
CA VAL A 14 -9.29 -5.38 -12.84
C VAL A 14 -7.91 -5.47 -13.47
N ILE A 15 -7.55 -6.67 -13.85
CA ILE A 15 -6.30 -7.00 -14.54
C ILE A 15 -6.66 -7.91 -15.72
N GLU A 16 -5.81 -7.94 -16.73
CA GLU A 16 -5.93 -8.70 -17.97
C GLU A 16 -4.98 -9.91 -17.99
N SER A 17 -3.79 -9.80 -17.39
CA SER A 17 -2.80 -10.89 -17.35
C SER A 17 -2.41 -11.28 -15.93
N VAL A 18 -1.93 -12.52 -15.78
CA VAL A 18 -1.33 -13.00 -14.55
C VAL A 18 0.05 -12.36 -14.37
N PHE A 19 0.31 -11.77 -13.20
CA PHE A 19 1.61 -11.21 -12.85
C PHE A 19 1.96 -11.47 -11.39
N LYS A 20 3.20 -11.13 -11.01
CA LYS A 20 3.71 -11.27 -9.65
C LYS A 20 4.20 -9.95 -9.09
N LEU A 21 3.84 -9.69 -7.83
CA LEU A 21 4.36 -8.60 -7.02
C LEU A 21 5.00 -9.20 -5.78
N GLY A 22 6.31 -9.04 -5.62
CA GLY A 22 7.07 -9.74 -4.58
C GLY A 22 6.89 -11.26 -4.68
N ASP A 23 6.27 -11.86 -3.68
CA ASP A 23 5.97 -13.29 -3.55
C ASP A 23 4.50 -13.66 -3.82
N VAL A 24 3.65 -12.70 -4.19
CA VAL A 24 2.21 -12.91 -4.43
C VAL A 24 1.90 -12.82 -5.93
N TYR A 25 1.13 -13.79 -6.42
CA TYR A 25 0.61 -13.81 -7.80
C TYR A 25 -0.78 -13.20 -7.84
N PHE A 26 -1.08 -12.45 -8.89
CA PHE A 26 -2.38 -11.85 -9.12
C PHE A 26 -2.94 -12.43 -10.43
N SER A 27 -4.16 -12.96 -10.37
CA SER A 27 -4.85 -13.52 -11.51
C SER A 27 -6.15 -12.77 -11.80
N PRO A 28 -6.46 -12.51 -13.08
CA PRO A 28 -7.72 -11.88 -13.47
C PRO A 28 -8.93 -12.71 -13.04
N PRO A 29 -10.12 -12.09 -12.96
CA PRO A 29 -11.36 -12.79 -12.67
C PRO A 29 -11.60 -13.90 -13.70
N TYR A 30 -11.59 -15.15 -13.25
CA TYR A 30 -11.90 -16.28 -14.11
C TYR A 30 -13.42 -16.47 -14.19
N THR A 31 -14.02 -16.18 -15.34
CA THR A 31 -15.41 -16.57 -15.59
C THR A 31 -15.43 -17.80 -16.48
N GLN A 32 -16.09 -18.89 -16.03
CA GLN A 32 -16.23 -20.12 -16.84
C GLN A 32 -16.93 -19.88 -18.20
N ALA A 33 -17.61 -18.74 -18.36
CA ALA A 33 -18.32 -18.35 -19.57
C ALA A 33 -17.38 -17.78 -20.66
N GLU A 34 -16.20 -17.31 -20.28
CA GLU A 34 -15.20 -16.79 -21.20
C GLU A 34 -14.00 -17.74 -21.17
N ASN A 35 -13.90 -18.62 -22.17
CA ASN A 35 -12.67 -19.33 -22.50
C ASN A 35 -11.62 -18.31 -22.98
N CYS A 36 -11.19 -17.41 -22.10
CA CYS A 36 -10.10 -16.49 -22.37
C CYS A 36 -8.81 -17.23 -22.07
N ASP A 37 -7.97 -17.42 -23.09
CA ASP A 37 -6.58 -17.78 -22.93
C ASP A 37 -5.94 -16.74 -22.02
N LEU A 38 -5.75 -17.09 -20.74
CA LEU A 38 -5.09 -16.22 -19.78
C LEU A 38 -3.70 -15.88 -20.31
N SER A 39 -3.37 -14.60 -20.40
CA SER A 39 -2.00 -14.15 -20.62
C SER A 39 -1.26 -14.04 -19.30
N PHE A 40 0.06 -13.97 -19.38
CA PHE A 40 0.91 -13.61 -18.25
C PHE A 40 1.99 -12.62 -18.67
N THR A 41 2.44 -11.81 -17.71
CA THR A 41 3.54 -10.87 -17.94
C THR A 41 4.89 -11.56 -17.73
N ASP A 42 5.97 -10.93 -18.21
CA ASP A 42 7.36 -11.41 -18.01
C ASP A 42 7.83 -11.37 -16.54
N SER A 43 6.96 -10.96 -15.60
CA SER A 43 7.20 -11.06 -14.16
C SER A 43 7.14 -12.51 -13.63
N ILE A 44 6.57 -13.44 -14.40
CA ILE A 44 6.49 -14.86 -14.06
C ILE A 44 6.99 -15.76 -15.19
N THR A 45 7.38 -16.98 -14.83
CA THR A 45 7.78 -18.03 -15.76
C THR A 45 6.57 -18.84 -16.25
N GLN A 46 6.71 -19.51 -17.41
CA GLN A 46 5.68 -20.42 -17.94
C GLN A 46 5.28 -21.50 -16.92
N ALA A 47 6.24 -22.08 -16.20
CA ALA A 47 5.97 -23.10 -15.19
C ALA A 47 5.21 -22.56 -13.97
N GLU A 48 5.50 -21.32 -13.55
CA GLU A 48 4.71 -20.64 -12.51
C GLU A 48 3.28 -20.38 -13.01
N PHE A 49 3.14 -19.91 -14.26
CA PHE A 49 1.83 -19.66 -14.87
C PHE A 49 0.94 -20.91 -14.95
N GLU A 50 1.47 -22.03 -15.45
CA GLU A 50 0.75 -23.31 -15.51
C GLU A 50 0.29 -23.79 -14.13
N LYS A 51 1.12 -23.57 -13.10
CA LYS A 51 0.78 -23.90 -11.72
C LYS A 51 -0.36 -23.02 -11.19
N ILE A 52 -0.31 -21.72 -11.45
CA ILE A 52 -1.36 -20.77 -11.05
C ILE A 52 -2.68 -21.09 -11.74
N GLN A 53 -2.65 -21.39 -13.04
CA GLN A 53 -3.83 -21.83 -13.79
C GLN A 53 -4.45 -23.09 -13.18
N GLY A 54 -3.63 -24.09 -12.84
CA GLY A 54 -4.10 -25.30 -12.17
C GLY A 54 -4.81 -25.03 -10.84
N TYR A 55 -4.31 -24.08 -10.04
CA TYR A 55 -4.96 -23.67 -8.79
C TYR A 55 -6.28 -22.96 -9.01
N ILE A 56 -6.38 -22.07 -10.00
CA ILE A 56 -7.63 -21.37 -10.33
C ILE A 56 -8.70 -22.36 -10.81
N GLU A 57 -8.32 -23.29 -11.68
CA GLU A 57 -9.24 -24.35 -12.14
C GLU A 57 -9.74 -25.20 -10.97
N LEU A 58 -8.85 -25.55 -10.03
CA LEU A 58 -9.21 -26.31 -8.84
C LEU A 58 -10.13 -25.51 -7.91
N PHE A 59 -9.86 -24.23 -7.73
CA PHE A 59 -10.68 -23.32 -6.94
C PHE A 59 -12.10 -23.24 -7.48
N ASN A 60 -12.23 -23.05 -8.79
CA ASN A 60 -13.53 -22.95 -9.47
C ASN A 60 -14.34 -24.25 -9.37
N LYS A 61 -13.67 -25.41 -9.48
CA LYS A 61 -14.29 -26.73 -9.26
C LYS A 61 -14.75 -26.92 -7.82
N SER A 62 -14.04 -26.35 -6.85
CA SER A 62 -14.29 -26.55 -5.41
C SER A 62 -15.42 -25.66 -4.86
N ASN A 63 -15.50 -24.39 -5.29
CA ASN A 63 -16.34 -23.41 -4.58
C ASN A 63 -17.65 -23.03 -5.28
N GLN A 64 -17.85 -23.30 -6.59
CA GLN A 64 -19.07 -22.88 -7.34
C GLN A 64 -19.50 -21.41 -7.13
N ILE A 65 -18.57 -20.51 -6.77
CA ILE A 65 -18.85 -19.09 -6.56
C ILE A 65 -18.60 -18.36 -7.87
N VAL A 66 -19.58 -17.58 -8.32
CA VAL A 66 -19.39 -16.61 -9.41
C VAL A 66 -18.91 -15.31 -8.78
N MET A 67 -17.61 -15.03 -8.87
CA MET A 67 -17.06 -13.75 -8.45
C MET A 67 -16.97 -12.82 -9.67
N THR A 68 -17.74 -11.74 -9.65
CA THR A 68 -17.62 -10.67 -10.64
C THR A 68 -16.58 -9.65 -10.17
N ASN A 69 -15.85 -9.05 -11.12
CA ASN A 69 -14.92 -7.97 -10.84
C ASN A 69 -13.92 -8.23 -9.69
N THR A 70 -13.45 -9.48 -9.57
CA THR A 70 -12.61 -9.91 -8.45
C THR A 70 -11.33 -10.54 -8.97
N THR A 71 -10.20 -9.90 -8.67
CA THR A 71 -8.87 -10.47 -8.88
C THR A 71 -8.56 -11.44 -7.75
N MET A 72 -7.91 -12.57 -8.06
CA MET A 72 -7.44 -13.51 -7.05
C MET A 72 -5.95 -13.30 -6.78
N ALA A 73 -5.61 -12.97 -5.53
CA ALA A 73 -4.23 -13.03 -5.06
C ALA A 73 -3.92 -14.44 -4.56
N ILE A 74 -2.79 -15.00 -4.97
CA ILE A 74 -2.40 -16.38 -4.70
C ILE A 74 -0.99 -16.36 -4.11
N MET A 75 -0.80 -16.96 -2.95
CA MET A 75 0.52 -17.01 -2.29
C MET A 75 0.71 -18.24 -1.42
N ASN A 76 1.96 -18.59 -1.17
CA ASN A 76 2.32 -19.50 -0.08
C ASN A 76 2.65 -18.68 1.16
N TYR A 77 2.09 -19.07 2.30
CA TYR A 77 2.29 -18.38 3.57
C TYR A 77 2.45 -19.39 4.70
N GLU A 78 2.82 -18.93 5.91
CA GLU A 78 2.92 -19.82 7.08
C GLU A 78 1.62 -20.63 7.27
N ASN A 79 1.75 -21.93 7.51
CA ASN A 79 0.59 -22.77 7.79
C ASN A 79 0.00 -22.41 9.16
N LEU A 80 -1.06 -21.60 9.15
CA LEU A 80 -1.74 -21.15 10.35
C LEU A 80 -2.93 -22.07 10.64
N SER A 81 -2.79 -22.92 11.66
CA SER A 81 -3.90 -23.72 12.17
C SER A 81 -4.80 -22.90 13.09
N TYR A 82 -6.11 -23.11 13.01
CA TYR A 82 -7.08 -22.51 13.92
C TYR A 82 -8.02 -23.59 14.46
N GLN A 83 -8.50 -23.40 15.70
CA GLN A 83 -9.45 -24.30 16.37
C GLN A 83 -10.81 -23.67 16.62
N ASN A 84 -10.91 -22.34 16.49
CA ASN A 84 -12.12 -21.56 16.75
C ASN A 84 -12.21 -20.37 15.78
N ILE A 85 -13.31 -19.63 15.85
CA ILE A 85 -13.61 -18.50 14.96
C ILE A 85 -12.61 -17.36 15.14
N GLU A 86 -12.22 -17.05 16.38
CA GLU A 86 -11.24 -15.99 16.68
C GLU A 86 -9.87 -16.31 16.06
N GLY A 87 -9.42 -17.56 16.18
CA GLY A 87 -8.20 -18.04 15.52
C GLY A 87 -8.31 -17.94 13.99
N ALA A 88 -9.46 -18.28 13.42
CA ALA A 88 -9.69 -18.14 11.98
C ALA A 88 -9.63 -16.66 11.53
N SER A 89 -10.20 -15.75 12.32
CA SER A 89 -10.14 -14.29 12.08
C SER A 89 -8.70 -13.78 12.06
N ILE A 90 -7.86 -14.23 13.00
CA ILE A 90 -6.42 -13.91 13.02
C ILE A 90 -5.70 -14.42 11.77
N VAL A 91 -6.03 -15.64 11.30
CA VAL A 91 -5.47 -16.17 10.05
C VAL A 91 -5.84 -15.29 8.87
N ILE A 92 -7.12 -14.95 8.74
CA ILE A 92 -7.63 -14.07 7.70
C ILE A 92 -6.91 -12.73 7.72
N ASP A 93 -6.79 -12.09 8.90
CA ASP A 93 -6.16 -10.79 9.04
C ASP A 93 -4.69 -10.80 8.59
N ARG A 94 -3.91 -11.78 9.02
CA ARG A 94 -2.49 -11.90 8.63
C ARG A 94 -2.31 -12.14 7.13
N VAL A 95 -3.11 -13.05 6.57
CA VAL A 95 -3.06 -13.41 5.14
C VAL A 95 -3.50 -12.20 4.29
N CYS A 96 -4.61 -11.56 4.66
CA CYS A 96 -5.09 -10.35 3.99
C CYS A 96 -4.08 -9.19 4.11
N GLU A 97 -3.49 -8.97 5.28
CA GLU A 97 -2.51 -7.89 5.48
C GLU A 97 -1.28 -8.08 4.57
N LYS A 98 -0.76 -9.30 4.46
CA LYS A 98 0.37 -9.60 3.56
C LYS A 98 0.05 -9.27 2.09
N VAL A 99 -1.15 -9.64 1.62
CA VAL A 99 -1.62 -9.28 0.27
C VAL A 99 -1.83 -7.76 0.15
N ASP A 100 -2.35 -7.12 1.18
CA ASP A 100 -2.60 -5.68 1.22
C ASP A 100 -1.30 -4.87 1.09
N ARG A 101 -0.24 -5.26 1.82
CA ARG A 101 1.10 -4.65 1.69
C ARG A 101 1.68 -4.82 0.30
N THR A 102 1.32 -5.88 -0.40
CA THR A 102 1.80 -6.12 -1.77
C THR A 102 1.11 -5.17 -2.77
N LEU A 103 -0.16 -4.84 -2.53
CA LEU A 103 -0.91 -3.87 -3.34
C LEU A 103 -0.43 -2.42 -3.15
N ASP A 104 0.36 -2.12 -2.11
CA ASP A 104 0.93 -0.80 -1.88
C ASP A 104 1.67 -0.26 -3.12
N TYR A 105 2.35 -1.14 -3.87
CA TYR A 105 3.04 -0.75 -5.11
C TYR A 105 2.06 -0.20 -6.16
N LEU A 106 0.96 -0.91 -6.42
CA LEU A 106 -0.04 -0.48 -7.41
C LEU A 106 -0.76 0.79 -6.95
N ARG A 107 -1.09 0.89 -5.67
CA ARG A 107 -1.75 2.06 -5.09
C ARG A 107 -0.89 3.32 -5.20
N LEU A 108 0.40 3.21 -4.87
CA LEU A 108 1.34 4.33 -4.99
C LEU A 108 1.58 4.74 -6.46
N ALA A 109 1.47 3.80 -7.40
CA ALA A 109 1.67 4.05 -8.82
C ALA A 109 0.43 4.66 -9.51
N TYR A 110 -0.77 4.19 -9.17
CA TYR A 110 -1.98 4.45 -9.96
C TYR A 110 -3.11 5.13 -9.18
N CYS A 111 -3.12 5.11 -7.85
CA CYS A 111 -4.17 5.70 -7.04
C CYS A 111 -3.78 7.12 -6.57
N GLN A 112 -4.80 7.91 -6.25
CA GLN A 112 -4.62 9.28 -5.76
C GLN A 112 -5.47 9.53 -4.51
N MET A 113 -4.93 10.35 -3.61
CA MET A 113 -5.59 10.70 -2.38
C MET A 113 -6.97 11.33 -2.61
N GLY A 114 -7.99 10.76 -1.98
CA GLY A 114 -9.39 11.19 -2.08
C GLY A 114 -10.06 10.98 -3.44
N ASN A 115 -9.39 10.29 -4.36
CA ASN A 115 -10.02 9.67 -5.52
C ASN A 115 -10.38 8.22 -5.21
N PHE A 116 -11.50 8.03 -4.52
CA PHE A 116 -12.00 6.71 -4.15
C PHE A 116 -12.39 5.87 -5.37
N ASP A 117 -12.65 6.50 -6.52
CA ASP A 117 -13.10 5.79 -7.71
C ASP A 117 -12.07 4.79 -8.26
N THR A 118 -10.80 5.06 -8.00
CA THR A 118 -9.64 4.31 -8.51
C THR A 118 -9.01 3.36 -7.49
N LEU A 119 -9.62 3.17 -6.32
CA LEU A 119 -9.05 2.31 -5.28
C LEU A 119 -9.47 0.85 -5.48
N PRO A 120 -8.53 -0.12 -5.42
CA PRO A 120 -8.88 -1.53 -5.37
C PRO A 120 -9.53 -1.86 -4.03
N GLY A 121 -10.32 -2.93 -4.00
CA GLY A 121 -10.91 -3.47 -2.78
C GLY A 121 -9.85 -3.88 -1.78
N LEU A 122 -10.21 -3.85 -0.50
CA LEU A 122 -9.34 -4.40 0.52
C LEU A 122 -9.32 -5.93 0.38
N PRO A 123 -8.13 -6.57 0.45
CA PRO A 123 -8.03 -8.01 0.31
C PRO A 123 -8.91 -8.78 1.29
N GLY A 124 -9.57 -9.82 0.78
CA GLY A 124 -10.48 -10.69 1.51
C GLY A 124 -11.91 -10.15 1.60
N PHE A 125 -12.17 -8.88 1.33
CA PHE A 125 -13.52 -8.34 1.32
C PHE A 125 -14.23 -8.68 0.01
N VAL A 126 -15.25 -9.51 0.12
CA VAL A 126 -16.12 -9.92 -0.99
C VAL A 126 -17.44 -9.15 -0.97
N SER A 127 -18.14 -9.11 -2.11
CA SER A 127 -19.34 -8.28 -2.33
C SER A 127 -20.53 -8.63 -1.44
N ASP A 128 -20.55 -9.82 -0.85
CA ASP A 128 -21.57 -10.27 0.10
C ASP A 128 -21.35 -9.73 1.54
N GLY A 129 -20.28 -8.96 1.76
CA GLY A 129 -19.96 -8.36 3.05
C GLY A 129 -19.20 -9.28 3.99
N PHE A 130 -18.68 -10.42 3.51
CA PHE A 130 -17.78 -11.26 4.28
C PHE A 130 -16.32 -10.88 4.05
N LYS A 131 -15.50 -11.02 5.09
CA LYS A 131 -14.05 -11.07 4.93
C LYS A 131 -13.63 -12.53 4.86
N THR A 132 -13.06 -12.99 3.76
CA THR A 132 -12.77 -14.40 3.53
C THR A 132 -11.41 -14.63 2.86
N VAL A 133 -10.81 -15.77 3.16
CA VAL A 133 -9.66 -16.32 2.42
C VAL A 133 -9.92 -17.81 2.19
N TYR A 134 -9.30 -18.35 1.14
CA TYR A 134 -9.39 -19.76 0.80
C TYR A 134 -8.05 -20.43 1.03
N THR A 135 -8.09 -21.62 1.60
CA THR A 135 -6.90 -22.42 1.91
C THR A 135 -6.94 -23.71 1.11
N TRP A 136 -5.82 -24.09 0.51
CA TRP A 136 -5.73 -25.37 -0.20
C TRP A 136 -5.41 -26.51 0.75
N ASP A 137 -6.27 -27.52 0.75
CA ASP A 137 -6.02 -28.77 1.46
C ASP A 137 -5.43 -29.80 0.50
N ASN A 138 -4.15 -30.14 0.72
CA ASN A 138 -3.41 -31.10 -0.08
C ASN A 138 -3.99 -32.52 0.00
N ASN A 139 -4.68 -32.88 1.10
CA ASN A 139 -5.23 -34.24 1.26
C ASN A 139 -6.51 -34.44 0.44
N THR A 140 -7.39 -33.45 0.46
CA THR A 140 -8.65 -33.48 -0.29
C THR A 140 -8.52 -32.91 -1.70
N ASN A 141 -7.38 -32.27 -1.99
CA ASN A 141 -7.11 -31.50 -3.19
C ASN A 141 -8.25 -30.53 -3.50
N ARG A 142 -8.67 -29.75 -2.50
CA ARG A 142 -9.77 -28.79 -2.59
C ARG A 142 -9.43 -27.50 -1.87
N PHE A 143 -10.07 -26.43 -2.29
CA PHE A 143 -10.04 -25.17 -1.55
C PHE A 143 -11.15 -25.12 -0.53
N ASN A 144 -10.78 -24.90 0.73
CA ASN A 144 -11.69 -24.71 1.84
C ASN A 144 -11.78 -23.22 2.18
N ILE A 145 -12.97 -22.77 2.55
CA ILE A 145 -13.20 -21.42 3.05
C ILE A 145 -12.70 -21.34 4.49
N VAL A 146 -11.85 -20.35 4.79
CA VAL A 146 -11.57 -19.98 6.18
C VAL A 146 -12.73 -19.11 6.66
N PRO A 147 -13.44 -19.51 7.73
CA PRO A 147 -14.62 -18.79 8.19
C PRO A 147 -14.21 -17.44 8.78
N GLY A 148 -14.66 -16.36 8.16
CA GLY A 148 -14.38 -15.00 8.62
C GLY A 148 -15.59 -14.28 9.17
N GLU A 149 -15.35 -13.05 9.61
CA GLU A 149 -16.37 -12.18 10.17
C GLU A 149 -17.19 -11.49 9.08
N VAL A 150 -18.48 -11.27 9.38
CA VAL A 150 -19.35 -10.44 8.55
C VAL A 150 -18.99 -8.98 8.82
N THR A 151 -18.40 -8.33 7.82
CA THR A 151 -18.05 -6.90 7.87
C THR A 151 -18.57 -6.24 6.60
N LEU A 152 -19.73 -5.59 6.71
CA LEU A 152 -20.29 -4.85 5.58
C LEU A 152 -19.43 -3.61 5.30
N MET A 153 -18.62 -3.69 4.25
CA MET A 153 -17.83 -2.57 3.75
C MET A 153 -18.34 -2.16 2.37
N ILE A 154 -19.05 -1.03 2.30
CA ILE A 154 -19.42 -0.44 1.01
C ILE A 154 -18.18 0.26 0.45
N GLN A 155 -17.58 -0.36 -0.56
CA GLN A 155 -16.49 0.28 -1.29
C GLN A 155 -17.05 1.33 -2.25
N LYS A 156 -16.51 2.55 -2.17
CA LYS A 156 -16.80 3.60 -3.15
C LYS A 156 -15.92 3.39 -4.38
N GLY A 157 -16.49 3.59 -5.56
CA GLY A 157 -15.72 3.65 -6.79
C GLY A 157 -15.97 2.52 -7.79
N ILE A 158 -15.32 2.64 -8.95
CA ILE A 158 -15.35 1.63 -10.02
C ILE A 158 -14.20 0.61 -9.90
N GLY A 159 -13.14 0.97 -9.18
CA GLY A 159 -11.99 0.12 -8.95
C GLY A 159 -10.73 0.55 -9.69
N LEU A 160 -9.66 -0.20 -9.46
CA LEU A 160 -8.37 0.00 -10.10
C LEU A 160 -8.24 -0.90 -11.32
N MET A 161 -7.96 -0.30 -12.47
CA MET A 161 -7.47 -0.98 -13.66
C MET A 161 -6.10 -0.39 -14.03
N PRO A 162 -4.98 -1.05 -13.66
CA PRO A 162 -3.65 -0.53 -13.96
C PRO A 162 -3.46 -0.34 -15.46
N SER A 163 -2.94 0.81 -15.89
CA SER A 163 -2.68 1.03 -17.32
C SER A 163 -1.60 0.09 -17.87
N ASN A 164 -0.68 -0.34 -17.01
CA ASN A 164 0.29 -1.38 -17.30
C ASN A 164 0.44 -2.30 -16.10
N GLU A 165 0.36 -3.59 -16.33
CA GLU A 165 0.64 -4.60 -15.31
C GLU A 165 2.14 -4.71 -15.04
N PRO A 166 2.54 -5.06 -13.80
CA PRO A 166 3.93 -5.23 -13.43
C PRO A 166 4.68 -6.22 -14.34
N SER A 167 5.88 -5.81 -14.70
CA SER A 167 6.80 -6.49 -15.61
C SER A 167 8.18 -6.67 -14.95
N ARG A 168 9.05 -7.47 -15.55
CA ARG A 168 10.42 -7.65 -15.06
C ARG A 168 11.21 -6.35 -14.97
N ARG A 169 10.88 -5.35 -15.80
CA ARG A 169 11.53 -4.03 -15.80
C ARG A 169 11.22 -3.20 -14.55
N ASP A 170 10.15 -3.54 -13.84
CA ASP A 170 9.77 -2.82 -12.62
C ASP A 170 10.72 -3.10 -11.46
N LEU A 171 11.37 -4.28 -11.43
CA LEU A 171 12.27 -4.70 -10.35
C LEU A 171 13.41 -3.72 -10.08
N ASP A 172 13.91 -3.05 -11.14
CA ASP A 172 15.02 -2.10 -11.03
C ASP A 172 14.57 -0.70 -10.58
N LYS A 173 13.26 -0.41 -10.63
CA LYS A 173 12.73 0.90 -10.26
C LYS A 173 12.88 1.13 -8.76
N ILE A 174 13.19 2.37 -8.38
CA ILE A 174 13.26 2.75 -6.96
C ILE A 174 11.93 2.50 -6.24
N ASP A 175 10.81 2.69 -6.93
CA ASP A 175 9.47 2.50 -6.38
C ASP A 175 9.22 1.04 -5.99
N TRP A 176 9.73 0.10 -6.80
CA TRP A 176 9.70 -1.33 -6.48
C TRP A 176 10.56 -1.63 -5.26
N LYS A 177 11.80 -1.13 -5.23
CA LYS A 177 12.73 -1.32 -4.11
C LYS A 177 12.19 -0.73 -2.79
N CYS A 178 11.40 0.33 -2.84
CA CYS A 178 10.80 0.92 -1.65
C CYS A 178 9.76 0.00 -0.99
N VAL A 179 9.12 -0.88 -1.74
CA VAL A 179 8.05 -1.77 -1.25
C VAL A 179 8.58 -3.20 -1.02
N PHE A 180 9.32 -3.75 -1.99
CA PHE A 180 9.68 -5.17 -2.06
C PHE A 180 11.14 -5.48 -1.73
N SER A 181 11.92 -4.52 -1.22
CA SER A 181 13.28 -4.83 -0.76
C SER A 181 13.27 -5.71 0.50
N GLU A 182 14.19 -6.67 0.54
CA GLU A 182 14.43 -7.58 1.67
C GLU A 182 15.15 -6.90 2.85
N ARG A 183 15.41 -5.59 2.76
CA ARG A 183 16.02 -4.82 3.83
C ARG A 183 15.14 -4.85 5.09
N THR A 184 15.78 -5.08 6.23
CA THR A 184 15.13 -5.09 7.56
C THR A 184 15.73 -4.07 8.51
N ASP A 185 16.52 -3.13 7.99
CA ASP A 185 17.14 -2.08 8.78
C ASP A 185 16.13 -1.02 9.23
N GLU A 186 16.46 -0.31 10.31
CA GLU A 186 15.53 0.58 11.00
C GLU A 186 15.05 1.75 10.13
N VAL A 187 15.93 2.28 9.26
CA VAL A 187 15.62 3.40 8.37
C VAL A 187 14.68 2.93 7.27
N PHE A 188 14.99 1.79 6.64
CA PHE A 188 14.14 1.20 5.61
C PHE A 188 12.77 0.82 6.15
N LEU A 189 12.69 0.19 7.33
CA LEU A 189 11.42 -0.17 7.95
C LEU A 189 10.57 1.08 8.25
N ASN A 190 11.19 2.17 8.71
CA ASN A 190 10.47 3.44 8.92
C ASN A 190 9.97 4.03 7.59
N CYS A 191 10.79 3.98 6.54
CA CYS A 191 10.40 4.43 5.20
C CYS A 191 9.23 3.61 4.62
N ARG A 192 9.31 2.27 4.70
CA ARG A 192 8.24 1.37 4.24
C ARG A 192 6.94 1.59 5.01
N THR A 193 7.05 1.79 6.33
CA THR A 193 5.89 2.16 7.17
C THR A 193 5.25 3.46 6.70
N ALA A 194 6.03 4.48 6.34
CA ALA A 194 5.48 5.73 5.83
C ALA A 194 4.72 5.56 4.51
N LEU A 195 5.19 4.68 3.61
CA LEU A 195 4.49 4.37 2.37
C LEU A 195 3.17 3.63 2.60
N THR A 196 3.14 2.67 3.52
CA THR A 196 1.86 2.08 3.94
C THR A 196 0.92 3.16 4.48
N ARG A 197 1.39 4.05 5.36
CA ARG A 197 0.52 5.06 5.98
C ARG A 197 -0.09 6.00 4.93
N ILE A 198 0.61 6.24 3.82
CA ILE A 198 0.05 6.93 2.66
C ILE A 198 -1.09 6.11 2.06
N ASN A 199 -0.90 4.81 1.80
CA ASN A 199 -1.95 3.96 1.21
C ASN A 199 -3.17 3.84 2.12
N GLU A 200 -2.98 3.67 3.43
CA GLU A 200 -4.07 3.69 4.42
C GLU A 200 -4.83 5.01 4.39
N ALA A 201 -4.11 6.14 4.29
CA ALA A 201 -4.73 7.45 4.19
C ALA A 201 -5.62 7.59 2.94
N MET A 202 -5.31 6.90 1.83
CA MET A 202 -6.14 6.92 0.61
C MET A 202 -7.54 6.36 0.85
N TYR A 203 -7.69 5.38 1.76
CA TYR A 203 -8.97 4.79 2.13
C TYR A 203 -9.73 5.59 3.20
N MET A 204 -9.13 6.64 3.79
CA MET A 204 -9.79 7.45 4.82
C MET A 204 -10.86 8.36 4.22
N THR A 205 -12.12 8.14 4.62
CA THR A 205 -13.25 8.98 4.18
C THR A 205 -13.24 10.37 4.82
N ASN A 206 -12.66 10.50 6.02
CA ASN A 206 -12.50 11.76 6.73
C ASN A 206 -11.17 12.43 6.35
N LEU A 207 -11.24 13.50 5.55
CA LEU A 207 -10.04 14.22 5.09
C LEU A 207 -9.28 14.96 6.21
N ASN A 208 -9.93 15.30 7.34
CA ASN A 208 -9.21 15.81 8.52
C ASN A 208 -8.29 14.73 9.08
N ALA A 209 -8.82 13.50 9.20
CA ALA A 209 -8.06 12.36 9.69
C ALA A 209 -6.92 12.03 8.73
N ALA A 210 -7.19 11.98 7.42
CA ALA A 210 -6.15 11.77 6.40
C ALA A 210 -5.04 12.83 6.49
N PHE A 211 -5.39 14.11 6.62
CA PHE A 211 -4.42 15.19 6.79
C PHE A 211 -3.55 15.00 8.03
N ILE A 212 -4.16 14.76 9.20
CA ILE A 212 -3.42 14.52 10.45
C ILE A 212 -2.54 13.27 10.33
N TYR A 213 -3.03 12.22 9.69
CA TYR A 213 -2.30 10.99 9.49
C TYR A 213 -1.05 11.18 8.63
N LEU A 214 -1.15 11.95 7.54
CA LEU A 214 0.02 12.30 6.72
C LEU A 214 0.99 13.22 7.46
N MET A 215 0.50 14.21 8.22
CA MET A 215 1.35 15.12 9.00
C MET A 215 2.15 14.35 10.07
N THR A 216 1.50 13.43 10.78
CA THR A 216 2.18 12.55 11.75
C THR A 216 3.11 11.54 11.09
N THR A 217 2.89 11.19 9.82
CA THR A 217 3.82 10.39 9.02
C THR A 217 5.12 11.16 8.73
N ILE A 218 5.03 12.46 8.45
CA ILE A 218 6.23 13.32 8.30
C ILE A 218 7.00 13.44 9.61
N GLU A 219 6.31 13.61 10.74
CA GLU A 219 6.93 13.65 12.08
C GLU A 219 7.68 12.34 12.36
N MET A 220 7.04 11.18 12.12
CA MET A 220 7.63 9.85 12.28
C MET A 220 8.87 9.62 11.40
N LEU A 221 8.88 10.11 10.16
CA LEU A 221 10.04 10.00 9.28
C LEU A 221 11.24 10.83 9.76
N ALA A 222 10.98 11.97 10.40
CA ALA A 222 12.04 12.79 10.96
C ALA A 222 12.61 12.15 12.23
N ASP A 223 11.75 11.56 13.05
CA ASP A 223 12.13 10.95 14.31
C ASP A 223 11.07 9.93 14.73
N LYS A 224 11.46 8.66 14.82
CA LYS A 224 10.53 7.57 15.10
C LYS A 224 10.07 7.57 16.57
N ASP A 225 10.96 7.94 17.48
CA ASP A 225 10.77 7.75 18.92
C ASP A 225 10.19 8.99 19.59
N THR A 226 10.54 10.18 19.07
CA THR A 226 10.07 11.44 19.63
C THR A 226 9.24 12.21 18.62
N MET A 227 8.03 12.59 19.02
CA MET A 227 7.20 13.48 18.23
C MET A 227 7.81 14.88 18.26
N LEU A 228 8.72 15.15 17.31
CA LEU A 228 9.42 16.42 17.22
C LEU A 228 8.44 17.54 16.88
N ARG A 229 8.74 18.73 17.40
CA ARG A 229 8.11 19.95 16.89
C ARG A 229 8.49 20.13 15.42
N PHE A 230 7.55 20.63 14.61
CA PHE A 230 7.71 20.73 13.16
C PHE A 230 8.88 21.61 12.68
N ASP A 231 9.30 22.57 13.51
CA ASP A 231 10.51 23.37 13.27
C ASP A 231 11.78 22.50 13.20
N LYS A 232 11.83 21.41 13.98
CA LYS A 232 12.88 20.39 13.92
C LYS A 232 12.59 19.32 12.87
N THR A 233 11.33 18.93 12.68
CA THR A 233 10.95 17.93 11.66
C THR A 233 11.38 18.35 10.25
N LYS A 234 11.16 19.62 9.89
CA LYS A 234 11.52 20.11 8.55
C LYS A 234 13.03 20.06 8.28
N THR A 235 13.88 20.36 9.26
CA THR A 235 15.33 20.36 9.06
C THR A 235 15.87 18.94 8.87
N LYS A 236 15.13 17.93 9.34
CA LYS A 236 15.46 16.52 9.16
C LYS A 236 15.08 15.96 7.79
N ILE A 237 13.96 16.41 7.22
CA ILE A 237 13.39 15.89 5.96
C ILE A 237 13.87 16.68 4.74
N LEU A 238 13.82 18.02 4.82
CA LEU A 238 13.99 18.89 3.66
C LEU A 238 15.36 18.80 2.96
N PRO A 239 16.50 18.57 3.65
CA PRO A 239 17.80 18.45 2.96
C PRO A 239 17.85 17.34 1.91
N PHE A 240 17.09 16.25 2.10
CA PHE A 240 17.04 15.13 1.15
C PHE A 240 16.22 15.42 -0.11
N ILE A 241 15.30 16.38 -0.06
CA ILE A 241 14.36 16.64 -1.16
C ILE A 241 14.54 18.01 -1.82
N ALA A 242 15.23 18.92 -1.16
CA ALA A 242 15.59 20.22 -1.72
C ALA A 242 16.55 20.05 -2.90
N ARG A 243 16.49 20.99 -3.85
CA ARG A 243 17.35 21.00 -5.05
C ARG A 243 18.49 22.00 -4.88
N ASP A 244 18.19 23.09 -4.20
CA ASP A 244 19.05 24.21 -3.91
C ASP A 244 18.52 24.92 -2.66
N LYS A 245 19.26 25.94 -2.22
CA LYS A 245 18.94 26.76 -1.04
C LYS A 245 17.57 27.43 -1.13
N THR A 246 17.19 27.94 -2.30
CA THR A 246 15.92 28.64 -2.50
C THR A 246 14.76 27.66 -2.34
N HIS A 247 14.84 26.50 -3.02
CA HIS A 247 13.84 25.44 -2.91
C HIS A 247 13.72 24.90 -1.48
N TYR A 248 14.82 24.83 -0.73
CA TYR A 248 14.78 24.48 0.69
C TYR A 248 13.94 25.46 1.50
N PHE A 249 14.13 26.77 1.32
CA PHE A 249 13.35 27.78 2.06
C PHE A 249 11.88 27.82 1.64
N GLU A 250 11.57 27.63 0.35
CA GLU A 250 10.20 27.50 -0.14
C GLU A 250 9.48 26.33 0.54
N LEU A 251 10.12 25.15 0.57
CA LEU A 251 9.57 23.98 1.26
C LEU A 251 9.47 24.19 2.78
N SER A 252 10.44 24.89 3.38
CA SER A 252 10.43 25.22 4.81
C SER A 252 9.24 26.11 5.17
N GLU A 253 8.96 27.17 4.41
CA GLU A 253 7.81 28.03 4.66
C GLU A 253 6.49 27.30 4.39
N TYR A 254 6.45 26.43 3.39
CA TYR A 254 5.29 25.57 3.13
C TYR A 254 4.98 24.63 4.30
N ILE A 255 5.97 23.87 4.79
CA ILE A 255 5.76 22.98 5.96
C ILE A 255 5.39 23.79 7.21
N LYS A 256 6.01 24.96 7.40
CA LYS A 256 5.69 25.85 8.52
C LYS A 256 4.23 26.32 8.45
N TYR A 257 3.74 26.71 7.27
CA TYR A 257 2.34 27.06 7.04
C TYR A 257 1.40 25.89 7.36
N LEU A 258 1.71 24.69 6.86
CA LEU A 258 0.93 23.50 7.16
C LEU A 258 0.85 23.21 8.66
N SER A 259 1.98 23.26 9.35
CA SER A 259 2.04 22.98 10.78
C SER A 259 1.35 24.05 11.62
N GLN A 260 1.74 25.31 11.45
CA GLN A 260 1.32 26.41 12.34
C GLN A 260 -0.09 26.91 12.02
N SER A 261 -0.50 26.87 10.75
CA SER A 261 -1.78 27.42 10.32
C SER A 261 -2.83 26.36 10.02
N LYS A 262 -2.49 25.22 9.41
CA LYS A 262 -3.52 24.22 9.06
C LYS A 262 -3.72 23.19 10.17
N ARG A 263 -2.67 22.51 10.60
CA ARG A 263 -2.72 21.49 11.66
C ARG A 263 -3.19 22.07 12.98
N THR A 264 -2.70 23.25 13.36
CA THR A 264 -3.18 23.94 14.58
C THR A 264 -4.69 24.15 14.55
N GLU A 265 -5.23 24.67 13.45
CA GLU A 265 -6.65 24.94 13.34
C GLU A 265 -7.50 23.66 13.40
N ILE A 266 -7.03 22.58 12.75
CA ILE A 266 -7.76 21.30 12.76
C ILE A 266 -7.66 20.60 14.13
N VAL A 267 -6.45 20.49 14.68
CA VAL A 267 -6.18 19.68 15.88
C VAL A 267 -6.53 20.43 17.17
N HIS A 268 -6.19 21.71 17.27
CA HIS A 268 -6.35 22.48 18.50
C HIS A 268 -7.63 23.32 18.51
N ASN A 269 -8.03 23.87 17.35
CA ASN A 269 -9.23 24.69 17.25
C ASN A 269 -10.44 23.93 16.71
N GLY A 270 -10.29 22.63 16.42
CA GLY A 270 -11.39 21.74 16.02
C GLY A 270 -12.00 22.05 14.66
N LYS A 271 -11.34 22.85 13.82
CA LYS A 271 -11.88 23.24 12.51
C LYS A 271 -11.90 22.07 11.54
N ASN A 272 -12.91 22.04 10.70
CA ASN A 272 -12.94 21.16 9.56
C ASN A 272 -11.96 21.65 8.48
N ILE A 273 -11.25 20.75 7.80
CA ILE A 273 -10.33 21.09 6.71
C ILE A 273 -11.04 21.87 5.60
N TYR A 274 -12.33 21.62 5.35
CA TYR A 274 -13.12 22.37 4.38
C TYR A 274 -13.36 23.83 4.78
N GLU A 275 -13.17 24.21 6.04
CA GLU A 275 -13.19 25.62 6.48
C GLU A 275 -11.87 26.35 6.17
N LEU A 276 -10.80 25.58 5.91
CA LEU A 276 -9.46 26.10 5.67
C LEU A 276 -9.12 26.24 4.18
N TYR A 277 -9.95 25.72 3.30
CA TYR A 277 -9.79 25.74 1.85
C TYR A 277 -11.08 26.16 1.17
N THR A 278 -11.01 26.69 -0.05
CA THR A 278 -12.20 27.19 -0.74
C THR A 278 -13.15 26.05 -1.15
N ASP A 279 -12.60 24.90 -1.48
CA ASP A 279 -13.35 23.75 -2.01
C ASP A 279 -12.61 22.43 -1.77
N LYS A 280 -13.30 21.31 -2.02
CA LYS A 280 -12.76 19.96 -1.87
C LYS A 280 -11.55 19.70 -2.78
N SER A 281 -11.50 20.27 -4.00
CA SER A 281 -10.37 20.07 -4.92
C SER A 281 -9.08 20.62 -4.33
N GLN A 282 -9.13 21.77 -3.66
CA GLN A 282 -7.97 22.33 -2.97
C GLN A 282 -7.49 21.44 -1.82
N VAL A 283 -8.42 20.87 -1.03
CA VAL A 283 -8.06 19.91 0.02
C VAL A 283 -7.33 18.70 -0.58
N LEU A 284 -7.85 18.11 -1.65
CA LEU A 284 -7.23 16.96 -2.31
C LEU A 284 -5.85 17.29 -2.88
N LYS A 285 -5.70 18.47 -3.52
CA LYS A 285 -4.40 18.96 -3.99
C LYS A 285 -3.40 19.11 -2.84
N GLU A 286 -3.85 19.58 -1.68
CA GLU A 286 -3.00 19.69 -0.50
C GLU A 286 -2.53 18.32 -0.02
N LEU A 287 -3.44 17.36 0.16
CA LEU A 287 -3.08 16.01 0.61
C LEU A 287 -2.15 15.30 -0.41
N PHE A 288 -2.38 15.53 -1.70
CA PHE A 288 -1.49 15.04 -2.76
C PHE A 288 -0.08 15.64 -2.64
N LYS A 289 0.05 16.94 -2.41
CA LYS A 289 1.37 17.59 -2.19
C LYS A 289 2.10 17.01 -0.99
N VAL A 290 1.40 16.80 0.14
CA VAL A 290 1.99 16.18 1.34
C VAL A 290 2.44 14.74 1.04
N THR A 291 1.64 13.97 0.30
CA THR A 291 1.99 12.62 -0.16
C THR A 291 3.24 12.62 -1.05
N CYS A 292 3.34 13.55 -2.00
CA CYS A 292 4.53 13.71 -2.85
C CYS A 292 5.79 14.04 -2.04
N LEU A 293 5.66 14.82 -0.97
CA LEU A 293 6.78 15.15 -0.09
C LEU A 293 7.32 13.91 0.62
N ILE A 294 6.44 13.11 1.22
CA ILE A 294 6.77 11.87 1.91
C ILE A 294 7.40 10.86 0.94
N THR A 295 6.74 10.60 -0.19
CA THR A 295 7.22 9.63 -1.19
C THR A 295 8.57 10.04 -1.77
N ARG A 296 8.80 11.33 -2.06
CA ARG A 296 10.10 11.81 -2.54
C ARG A 296 11.20 11.61 -1.52
N TYR A 297 10.95 11.90 -0.25
CA TYR A 297 11.93 11.66 0.81
C TYR A 297 12.30 10.17 0.89
N VAL A 298 11.29 9.29 0.95
CA VAL A 298 11.50 7.84 1.01
C VAL A 298 12.32 7.34 -0.18
N LYS A 299 11.96 7.74 -1.42
CA LYS A 299 12.70 7.33 -2.62
C LYS A 299 14.16 7.73 -2.56
N VAL A 300 14.48 8.95 -2.10
CA VAL A 300 15.86 9.42 -1.98
C VAL A 300 16.62 8.63 -0.91
N VAL A 301 16.05 8.45 0.28
CA VAL A 301 16.72 7.73 1.38
C VAL A 301 16.99 6.27 0.99
N VAL A 302 16.01 5.59 0.38
CA VAL A 302 16.17 4.20 -0.08
C VAL A 302 17.20 4.12 -1.21
N ALA A 303 17.22 5.08 -2.15
CA ALA A 303 18.18 5.11 -3.25
C ALA A 303 19.62 5.36 -2.79
N LEU A 304 19.81 6.04 -1.66
CA LEU A 304 21.11 6.28 -1.05
C LEU A 304 21.62 5.10 -0.20
N GLU A 305 20.85 4.02 -0.09
CA GLU A 305 21.20 2.81 0.67
C GLU A 305 21.59 3.10 2.13
N ILE A 306 20.92 4.07 2.77
CA ILE A 306 21.14 4.43 4.17
C ILE A 306 20.46 3.41 5.06
N HIS A 307 21.20 2.74 5.95
CA HIS A 307 20.71 1.64 6.78
C HIS A 307 20.47 2.03 8.24
N THR A 308 21.24 2.99 8.78
CA THR A 308 21.16 3.38 10.19
C THR A 308 20.77 4.86 10.36
N TYR A 309 20.21 5.21 11.52
CA TYR A 309 19.91 6.62 11.81
C TYR A 309 21.17 7.50 11.90
N ASP A 310 22.31 6.94 12.29
CA ASP A 310 23.60 7.66 12.31
C ASP A 310 24.07 8.01 10.89
N GLU A 311 23.97 7.07 9.94
CA GLU A 311 24.24 7.32 8.53
C GLU A 311 23.28 8.38 7.96
N LEU A 312 22.01 8.30 8.34
CA LEU A 312 20.98 9.27 7.94
C LEU A 312 21.34 10.68 8.43
N GLU A 313 21.77 10.81 9.69
CA GLU A 313 22.20 12.09 10.26
C GLU A 313 23.47 12.61 9.58
N HIS A 314 24.45 11.72 9.34
CA HIS A 314 25.68 12.11 8.67
C HIS A 314 25.41 12.63 7.26
N LYS A 315 24.59 11.91 6.49
CA LYS A 315 24.20 12.33 5.14
C LYS A 315 23.39 13.61 5.15
N ARG A 316 22.51 13.80 6.13
CA ARG A 316 21.77 15.05 6.29
C ARG A 316 22.71 16.25 6.49
N ASN A 317 23.71 16.12 7.35
CA ASN A 317 24.69 17.17 7.62
C ASN A 317 25.55 17.50 6.38
N GLU A 318 25.86 16.51 5.54
CA GLU A 318 26.48 16.73 4.23
C GLU A 318 25.56 17.56 3.32
N LEU A 319 24.32 17.12 3.13
CA LEU A 319 23.34 17.80 2.28
C LEU A 319 23.04 19.24 2.74
N GLN A 320 22.95 19.48 4.04
CA GLN A 320 22.77 20.84 4.60
C GLN A 320 23.95 21.76 4.27
N ARG A 321 25.20 21.24 4.37
CA ARG A 321 26.40 21.99 4.00
C ARG A 321 26.41 22.34 2.51
N ASP A 322 26.04 21.39 1.65
CA ASP A 322 25.95 21.59 0.20
C ASP A 322 24.88 22.64 -0.17
N LEU A 323 23.75 22.61 0.54
CA LEU A 323 22.66 23.58 0.40
C LEU A 323 22.96 24.93 1.07
N LYS A 324 23.98 25.02 1.93
CA LYS A 324 24.33 26.20 2.74
C LYS A 324 23.18 26.67 3.65
N VAL A 325 22.54 25.72 4.34
CA VAL A 325 21.39 25.93 5.24
C VAL A 325 21.62 25.44 6.66
#